data_AF-A0A938LHI6-F1
#
_entry.id   AF-A0A938LHI6-F1
#
_cell.length_a   1.000
_cell.length_b   1.000
_cell.length_c   1.000
_cell.angle_alpha   90.00
_cell.angle_beta   90.00
_cell.angle_gamma   90.00
#
_symmetry.space_group_name_H-M   'P 1'
#
loop_
_entity.id
_entity.type
_entity.pdbx_description
1 polymer ?
#
loop_
_entity_poly.entity_id
_entity_poly.type
_entity_poly.pdbx_seq_one_letter_code
_entity_poly.pdbx_strand_id
1 'polypeptide(L)' 'MHGMQPPVRGPPGDDEAARLEQQDILDALGGLPEGARHCALLAANALKAAIESFKNRRAE' A
#
# COMPACT_ATOMS: atom_id res chain seq x y z
N MET A 1 -3.46 19.23 20.34
CA MET A 1 -4.03 19.02 19.00
C MET A 1 -3.25 17.89 18.32
N HIS A 2 -3.43 16.64 18.75
CA HIS A 2 -2.89 15.46 18.06
C HIS A 2 -4.07 14.77 17.38
N GLY A 3 -4.01 14.68 16.05
CA GLY A 3 -5.15 14.47 15.16
C GLY A 3 -5.95 13.19 15.42
N MET A 4 -7.27 13.30 15.24
CA MET A 4 -8.11 12.15 14.92
C MET A 4 -7.58 11.55 13.61
N GLN A 5 -6.83 10.45 13.71
CA GLN A 5 -6.58 9.61 12.54
C GLN A 5 -7.94 9.06 12.07
N PRO A 6 -8.26 9.13 10.76
CA PRO A 6 -9.48 8.55 10.23
C PRO A 6 -9.54 7.04 10.52
N PRO A 7 -10.74 6.41 10.52
CA PRO A 7 -10.87 4.99 10.76
C PRO A 7 -10.01 4.20 9.75
N VAL A 8 -9.17 3.31 10.28
CA VAL A 8 -8.28 2.47 9.48
C VAL A 8 -9.14 1.53 8.64
N ARG A 9 -9.14 1.68 7.31
CA ARG A 9 -9.80 0.75 6.39
C ARG A 9 -9.18 -0.63 6.55
N GLY A 10 -10.01 -1.68 6.55
CA GLY A 10 -9.51 -3.06 6.52
C GLY A 10 -8.64 -3.32 5.28
N PRO A 11 -7.82 -4.38 5.29
CA PRO A 11 -6.95 -4.69 4.16
C PRO A 11 -7.79 -4.97 2.90
N PRO A 12 -7.41 -4.42 1.74
CA PRO A 12 -8.13 -4.64 0.49
C PRO A 12 -8.02 -6.10 0.01
N GLY A 13 -8.95 -6.51 -0.85
CA GLY A 13 -8.84 -7.77 -1.61
C GLY A 13 -7.62 -7.75 -2.52
N ASP A 14 -7.18 -8.91 -3.04
CA ASP A 14 -5.96 -9.03 -3.85
C ASP A 14 -5.99 -8.19 -5.15
N ASP A 15 -7.13 -8.10 -5.83
CA ASP A 15 -7.30 -7.24 -7.01
C ASP A 15 -7.29 -5.74 -6.68
N GLU A 16 -7.77 -5.37 -5.50
CA GLU A 16 -7.79 -3.98 -5.03
C GLU A 16 -6.39 -3.59 -4.50
N ALA A 17 -5.74 -4.50 -3.77
CA ALA A 17 -4.38 -4.34 -3.27
C ALA A 17 -3.36 -4.17 -4.42
N ALA A 18 -3.56 -4.84 -5.55
CA ALA A 18 -2.72 -4.70 -6.74
C ALA A 18 -2.81 -3.31 -7.39
N ARG A 19 -3.85 -2.53 -7.09
CA ARG A 19 -4.07 -1.18 -7.64
C ARG A 19 -3.50 -0.08 -6.75
N LEU A 20 -3.09 -0.40 -5.53
CA LEU A 20 -2.54 0.59 -4.60
C LEU A 20 -1.30 1.27 -5.17
N GLU A 21 -1.25 2.58 -5.02
CA GLU A 21 -0.15 3.44 -5.43
C GLU A 21 0.56 4.05 -4.22
N GLN A 22 1.69 4.70 -4.48
CA GLN A 22 2.45 5.41 -3.44
C GLN A 22 1.55 6.38 -2.67
N GLN A 23 0.65 7.09 -3.36
CA GLN A 23 -0.21 8.09 -2.75
C GLN A 23 -1.20 7.47 -1.77
N ASP A 24 -1.78 6.29 -2.06
CA ASP A 24 -2.68 5.60 -1.13
C ASP A 24 -1.98 5.27 0.19
N ILE A 25 -0.70 4.88 0.12
CA ILE A 25 0.12 4.59 1.31
C ILE A 25 0.43 5.88 2.07
N LEU A 26 0.77 6.96 1.36
CA LEU A 26 1.01 8.26 1.98
C LEU A 26 -0.26 8.79 2.67
N ASP A 27 -1.40 8.71 2.02
CA ASP A 27 -2.68 9.16 2.56
C ASP A 27 -3.10 8.34 3.78
N ALA A 28 -2.93 7.01 3.72
CA ALA A 28 -3.21 6.13 4.85
C ALA A 28 -2.32 6.42 6.08
N LEU A 29 -1.07 6.84 5.86
CA LEU A 29 -0.14 7.23 6.92
C LEU A 29 -0.32 8.67 7.40
N GLY A 30 -1.16 9.48 6.75
CA GLY A 30 -1.28 10.92 7.03
C GLY A 30 -0.08 11.73 6.52
N GLY A 31 0.65 11.19 5.55
CA GLY A 31 1.85 11.75 4.95
C GLY A 31 3.15 11.16 5.51
N LEU A 32 4.25 11.35 4.76
CA LEU A 32 5.61 11.02 5.19
C LEU A 32 6.54 12.21 4.93
N PRO A 33 7.62 12.35 5.73
CA PRO A 33 8.73 13.26 5.43
C PRO A 33 9.26 13.02 4.02
N GLU A 34 9.70 14.08 3.32
CA GLU A 34 10.13 14.01 1.92
C GLU A 34 11.20 12.94 1.67
N GLY A 35 12.18 12.86 2.56
CA GLY A 35 13.24 11.84 2.51
C GLY A 35 12.75 10.39 2.65
N ALA A 36 11.54 10.16 3.16
CA ALA A 36 10.97 8.82 3.35
C ALA A 36 9.84 8.48 2.34
N ARG A 37 9.46 9.42 1.46
CA ARG A 37 8.39 9.17 0.46
C ARG A 37 8.72 8.06 -0.53
N HIS A 38 10.01 7.86 -0.83
CA HIS A 38 10.47 6.76 -1.66
C HIS A 38 10.19 5.38 -1.03
N CYS A 39 10.08 5.30 0.31
CA CYS A 39 9.70 4.06 0.99
C CYS A 39 8.25 3.67 0.70
N ALA A 40 7.35 4.65 0.54
CA ALA A 40 5.98 4.38 0.12
C ALA A 40 5.93 3.82 -1.31
N LEU A 41 6.78 4.33 -2.22
CA LEU A 41 6.90 3.77 -3.57
C LEU A 41 7.39 2.32 -3.55
N LEU A 42 8.44 2.07 -2.76
CA LEU A 42 9.01 0.74 -2.61
C LEU A 42 7.98 -0.24 -2.05
N ALA A 43 7.23 0.17 -1.03
CA ALA A 43 6.17 -0.64 -0.43
C ALA A 43 5.06 -0.99 -1.45
N ALA A 44 4.59 -0.02 -2.23
CA ALA A 44 3.58 -0.25 -3.27
C ALA A 44 4.07 -1.27 -4.32
N ASN A 45 5.32 -1.12 -4.80
CA ASN A 45 5.89 -2.02 -5.79
C ASN A 45 6.11 -3.44 -5.24
N ALA A 46 6.61 -3.56 -4.00
CA ALA A 46 6.81 -4.85 -3.35
C ALA A 46 5.48 -5.60 -3.16
N LEU A 47 4.41 -4.88 -2.77
CA LEU A 47 3.08 -5.45 -2.63
C LEU A 47 2.55 -5.99 -3.96
N LYS A 48 2.67 -5.22 -5.05
CA LYS A 48 2.25 -5.65 -6.40
C LYS A 48 2.96 -6.93 -6.82
N ALA A 49 4.29 -6.96 -6.70
CA ALA A 49 5.09 -8.14 -7.05
C ALA A 49 4.71 -9.37 -6.22
N ALA A 50 4.42 -9.19 -4.93
CA ALA A 50 3.98 -10.28 -4.06
C ALA A 50 2.61 -10.85 -4.48
N ILE A 51 1.66 -9.98 -4.86
CA ILE A 51 0.33 -10.39 -5.35
C ILE A 51 0.44 -11.11 -6.69
N GLU A 52 1.24 -10.61 -7.62
CA GLU A 52 1.51 -11.28 -8.90
C GLU A 52 2.12 -12.67 -8.68
N SER A 53 3.13 -12.77 -7.81
CA SER A 53 3.74 -14.06 -7.44
C SER A 53 2.73 -15.02 -6.80
N PHE A 54 1.84 -14.52 -5.94
CA PHE A 54 0.78 -15.32 -5.34
C PHE A 54 -0.24 -15.82 -6.37
N LYS A 55 -0.67 -14.96 -7.30
CA LYS A 55 -1.60 -15.32 -8.38
C LYS A 55 -1.00 -16.37 -9.31
N ASN A 56 0.27 -16.21 -9.68
CA ASN A 56 0.98 -17.17 -10.53
C ASN A 56 1.08 -18.53 -9.85
N ARG A 57 1.49 -18.58 -8.57
CA ARG A 57 1.58 -19.84 -7.81
C ARG A 57 0.24 -20.55 -7.57
N ARG A 58 -0.89 -19.85 -7.71
CA ARG A 58 -2.24 -20.44 -7.59
C ARG A 58 -2.82 -20.91 -8.92
N ALA A 59 -2.23 -20.49 -10.04
CA ALA A 59 -2.64 -20.90 -11.37
C ALA A 59 -1.90 -22.17 -11.85
N GLU A 60 -0.87 -22.58 -11.12
CA GLU A 60 -0.12 -23.85 -11.24
C GLU A 60 -0.79 -24.96 -10.42
#